data_AF-A0A2S6NJT1-F1
#
_entry.id   AF-A0A2S6NJT1-F1
#
_cell.length_a   1.000
_cell.length_b   1.000
_cell.length_c   1.000
_cell.angle_alpha   90.00
_cell.angle_beta   90.00
_cell.angle_gamma   90.00
#
_symmetry.space_group_name_H-M   'P 1'
#
loop_
_entity.id
_entity.type
_entity.pdbx_description
1 polymer ?
#
loop_
_entity_poly.entity_id
_entity_poly.type
_entity_poly.pdbx_seq_one_letter_code
_entity_poly.pdbx_strand_id
1 'polypeptide(L)' 'MVAPGADHMAHLLAWAIEQGQTARDLLRLPFYHPTPEEGLKPALRDICRQVHAETPADQGEGFPPGA' A
#
# COMPACT_ATOMS: atom_id res chain seq x y z
N MET A 1 -2.58 -13.87 -0.34
CA MET A 1 -3.51 -12.71 -0.39
C MET A 1 -4.87 -13.23 -0.82
N VAL A 2 -5.96 -12.78 -0.19
CA VAL A 2 -7.33 -13.20 -0.54
C VAL A 2 -8.16 -11.93 -0.75
N ALA A 3 -8.32 -11.53 -2.00
CA ALA A 3 -9.07 -10.35 -2.44
C ALA A 3 -9.36 -10.45 -3.95
N PRO A 4 -10.34 -9.71 -4.49
CA PRO A 4 -10.47 -9.52 -5.94
C PRO A 4 -9.17 -8.95 -6.53
N GLY A 5 -8.68 -9.51 -7.64
CA GLY A 5 -7.44 -9.06 -8.29
C GLY A 5 -6.16 -9.28 -7.48
N ALA A 6 -6.17 -10.18 -6.50
CA ALA A 6 -5.01 -10.47 -5.66
C ALA A 6 -3.79 -10.99 -6.44
N ASP A 7 -4.00 -11.65 -7.58
CA ASP A 7 -2.95 -12.07 -8.52
C ASP A 7 -2.24 -10.87 -9.16
N HIS A 8 -3.00 -9.87 -9.62
CA HIS A 8 -2.43 -8.63 -10.16
C HIS A 8 -1.68 -7.83 -9.09
N MET A 9 -2.28 -7.67 -7.90
CA MET A 9 -1.61 -7.01 -6.77
C MET A 9 -0.33 -7.75 -6.35
N ALA A 10 -0.35 -9.08 -6.30
CA ALA A 10 0.83 -9.87 -6.00
C ALA A 10 1.93 -9.68 -7.04
N HIS A 11 1.59 -9.56 -8.33
CA HIS A 11 2.55 -9.27 -9.38
C HIS A 11 3.19 -7.88 -9.20
N LEU A 12 2.41 -6.84 -8.88
CA LEU A 12 2.94 -5.50 -8.60
C LEU A 12 3.86 -5.49 -7.36
N LEU A 13 3.50 -6.22 -6.30
CA LEU A 13 4.34 -6.36 -5.11
C LEU A 13 5.65 -7.11 -5.42
N ALA A 14 5.58 -8.18 -6.22
CA ALA A 14 6.77 -8.90 -6.67
C ALA A 14 7.72 -7.96 -7.44
N TRP A 15 7.17 -7.14 -8.33
CA TRP A 15 7.97 -6.17 -9.09
C TRP A 15 8.56 -5.07 -8.20
N ALA A 16 7.82 -4.59 -7.19
CA ALA A 16 8.35 -3.64 -6.22
C ALA A 16 9.52 -4.24 -5.41
N ILE A 17 9.41 -5.52 -5.03
CA ILE A 17 10.48 -6.26 -4.34
C ILE A 17 11.70 -6.40 -5.25
N GLU A 18 11.54 -6.78 -6.52
CA GLU A 18 12.64 -6.90 -7.48
C GLU A 18 13.37 -5.56 -7.71
N GLN A 19 12.63 -4.44 -7.64
CA GLN A 19 13.20 -3.09 -7.74
C GLN A 19 13.82 -2.59 -6.43
N GLY A 20 13.78 -3.38 -5.34
CA GLY A 20 14.33 -2.99 -4.04
C GLY A 20 13.53 -1.87 -3.35
N GLN A 21 12.26 -1.68 -3.71
CA GLN A 21 11.42 -0.67 -3.08
C GLN A 21 11.04 -1.07 -1.65
N THR A 22 10.97 -0.09 -0.75
CA THR A 22 10.56 -0.31 0.64
C THR A 22 9.06 -0.12 0.83
N ALA A 23 8.51 -0.61 1.95
CA ALA A 23 7.13 -0.31 2.33
C ALA A 23 6.84 1.20 2.44
N ARG A 24 7.85 1.99 2.84
CA ARG A 24 7.78 3.46 2.86
C ARG A 24 7.65 4.04 1.45
N ASP A 25 8.37 3.50 0.48
CA ASP A 25 8.30 3.97 -0.91
C ASP A 25 6.94 3.67 -1.53
N LEU A 26 6.42 2.46 -1.28
CA LEU A 26 5.07 2.07 -1.70
C LEU A 26 3.98 2.97 -1.09
N LEU A 27 4.13 3.39 0.17
CA LEU A 27 3.20 4.33 0.83
C LEU A 27 3.22 5.74 0.24
N ARG A 28 4.22 6.11 -0.55
CA ARG A 28 4.27 7.38 -1.28
C ARG A 28 3.59 7.32 -2.65
N LEU A 29 3.28 6.12 -3.13
CA LEU A 29 2.55 5.94 -4.38
C LEU A 29 1.06 6.27 -4.17
N PRO A 30 0.38 6.78 -5.22
CA PRO A 30 -1.04 7.05 -5.15
C PRO A 30 -1.82 5.72 -5.10
N PHE A 31 -2.73 5.62 -4.14
CA PHE A 31 -3.76 4.58 -4.09
C PHE A 31 -5.06 5.20 -4.55
N TYR A 32 -5.59 4.74 -5.69
CA TYR A 32 -6.87 5.23 -6.21
C TYR A 32 -8.02 4.80 -5.30
N HIS A 33 -9.14 5.52 -5.38
CA HIS A 33 -10.31 5.28 -4.55
C HIS A 33 -11.58 5.22 -5.42
N PRO A 34 -12.49 4.25 -5.23
CA PRO A 34 -12.40 3.09 -4.33
C PRO A 34 -11.72 1.87 -4.99
N THR A 35 -10.65 1.32 -4.39
CA THR A 35 -10.00 0.10 -4.91
C THR A 35 -9.53 -0.89 -3.82
N PRO A 36 -9.41 -2.19 -4.13
CA PRO A 36 -8.90 -3.20 -3.18
C PRO A 36 -7.50 -2.92 -2.64
N GLU A 37 -6.64 -2.25 -3.42
CA GLU A 37 -5.26 -1.91 -3.09
C GLU A 37 -5.16 -1.02 -1.85
N GLU A 38 -6.20 -0.27 -1.51
CA GLU A 38 -6.25 0.53 -0.29
C GLU A 38 -6.08 -0.32 0.97
N GLY A 39 -6.48 -1.60 0.92
CA GLY A 39 -6.26 -2.57 1.99
C GLY A 39 -4.78 -2.85 2.27
N LEU A 40 -3.86 -2.50 1.36
CA LEU A 40 -2.42 -2.62 1.58
C LEU A 40 -1.87 -1.54 2.50
N LYS A 41 -2.48 -0.34 2.54
CA LYS A 41 -2.01 0.79 3.38
C LYS A 41 -1.77 0.40 4.84
N PRO A 42 -2.72 -0.23 5.58
CA PRO A 42 -2.48 -0.63 6.96
C PRO A 42 -1.37 -1.67 7.10
N ALA A 43 -1.25 -2.62 6.17
CA ALA A 43 -0.19 -3.62 6.19
C ALA A 43 1.21 -3.02 5.96
N LEU A 44 1.35 -2.11 4.99
CA LEU A 44 2.61 -1.41 4.71
C LEU A 44 3.02 -0.51 5.88
N ARG A 45 2.06 0.17 6.53
CA ARG A 45 2.31 0.95 7.74
C ARG A 45 2.75 0.08 8.90
N ASP A 46 2.18 -1.10 9.06
CA ASP A 46 2.61 -2.04 10.09
C ASP A 46 4.04 -2.53 9.86
N ILE A 47 4.43 -2.81 8.61
CA ILE A 47 5.82 -3.12 8.25
C ILE A 47 6.74 -1.98 8.66
N CYS A 48 6.43 -0.73 8.29
CA CYS A 48 7.23 0.43 8.70
C CYS A 48 7.37 0.54 10.21
N ARG A 49 6.28 0.30 10.97
CA ARG A 49 6.29 0.32 12.43
C ARG A 49 7.19 -0.75 13.03
N GLN A 50 7.12 -1.98 12.51
CA GLN A 50 7.91 -3.12 13.00
C GLN A 50 9.42 -2.93 12.79
N VAL A 51 9.80 -2.27 11.70
CA VAL A 51 11.22 -2.00 11.38
C VAL A 51 11.68 -0.60 11.81
N HIS A 52 10.86 0.13 12.57
CA HIS A 52 11.14 1.50 13.03
C HIS A 52 11.45 2.49 11.89
N ALA A 53 10.85 2.29 10.71
CA ALA A 53 10.97 3.22 9.59
C ALA A 53 9.97 4.37 9.71
N GLU A 54 10.38 5.55 9.26
CA GLU A 54 9.47 6.69 9.10
C GLU A 54 8.33 6.33 8.14
N THR A 55 7.11 6.67 8.55
CA THR A 55 5.90 6.44 7.76
C THR A 55 5.47 7.77 7.12
N PRO A 56 5.24 7.82 5.80
CA PRO A 56 4.70 9.01 5.14
C PRO A 56 3.30 9.37 5.70
N ALA A 57 3.00 10.66 5.77
CA ALA A 57 1.65 11.13 6.12
C ALA A 57 0.61 10.57 5.14
N ASP A 58 -0.62 10.32 5.62
CA ASP A 58 -1.69 9.85 4.76
C ASP A 58 -2.07 10.92 3.74
N GLN A 59 -1.82 10.64 2.47
CA GLN A 59 -2.18 11.55 1.38
C GLN A 59 -3.68 11.46 1.02
N GLY A 60 -4.47 10.62 1.71
CA GLY A 60 -5.88 10.36 1.43
C GLY A 60 -6.84 10.52 2.62
N GLU A 61 -6.42 11.09 3.75
CA GLU A 61 -7.38 11.46 4.81
C GLU A 61 -8.28 12.60 4.32
N GLY A 62 -9.49 12.27 3.87
CA GLY A 62 -10.49 13.26 3.48
C GLY A 62 -11.64 12.78 2.58
N PHE A 63 -11.49 11.63 1.92
CA PHE A 63 -12.55 11.06 1.08
C PHE A 63 -12.94 9.67 1.60
N PRO A 64 -14.12 9.52 2.23
CA PRO A 64 -14.58 8.22 2.70
C PRO A 64 -14.93 7.29 1.52
N PRO A 65 -14.82 5.96 1.71
CA PRO A 65 -15.33 4.94 0.79
C PRO A 65 -16.73 5.27 0.26
N GLY A 66 -16.80 5.61 -1.03
CA GLY A 66 -18.07 5.76 -1.77
C GLY A 66 -18.70 7.16 -1.79
N ALA A 67 -17.91 8.23 -1.67
CA ALA A 67 -18.36 9.61 -1.93
C ALA A 67 -18.41 9.96 -3.43
#